data_AF-A0A219ASQ1-F1
#
_entry.id   AF-A0A219ASQ1-F1
#
_cell.length_a   1.000
_cell.length_b   1.000
_cell.length_c   1.000
_cell.angle_alpha   90.00
_cell.angle_beta   90.00
_cell.angle_gamma   90.00
#
_symmetry.space_group_name_H-M   'P 1'
#
loop_
_entity.id
_entity.type
_entity.pdbx_description
1 polymer ?
#
loop_
_entity_poly.entity_id
_entity_poly.type
_entity_poly.pdbx_seq_one_letter_code
_entity_poly.pdbx_strand_id
1 'polypeptide(L)'
;MKESWIYRHGANLEHGGVRYWLCRLCHEKRSYSTALYASSGTAHAARHLVRQHQIVEFGDRSPCLATPFTIAAKSASSSVRPLPRQTSLGFQLASHFDERSWKSRFVDWVILEDVTFRQASSERLRWLITNGGEVASQLLPEHHTTVCSWIRQAFESRRQIIFNLVKDAKSCVHLSFDLWTASNGFHYIGVLGHFVDSQGKERDVLLGLPRLVGPHSGENMASYIKEVIEKYEIGSKLGYFMLDNAESNDTCLETLARWFPMDTSRRRLRCVGHIINLVVRAVIFGSNVSKFEAELRGATDEFSFEIWARKGAIGRLHNLSTYIRRTDQRRQVLRRLQTELAGDDAIFTLEIVVDGKTRWNSIYDMINRGIAIELYQSRWQKPKHDPVHRDLTKDFLNAADWAELERFRDFLKPFYILTKTMEGNANNPEAEGGHGAVWETLKTMDYLFVKFKQAAEETQFEEPSHVKSGIDCGWTKLEDYYLKTDRTPVYRAALALHPSYGYDYFERGTGKL
;
A
#
# COMPACT_ATOMS: atom_id res chain seq x y z
N MET A 1 29.93 1.97 20.38
CA MET A 1 29.41 2.02 18.99
C MET A 1 30.41 1.33 18.08
N LYS A 2 30.03 0.26 17.38
CA LYS A 2 30.86 -0.29 16.28
C LYS A 2 30.65 0.61 15.07
N GLU A 3 31.72 1.17 14.54
CA GLU A 3 31.68 1.94 13.30
C GLU A 3 31.43 1.00 12.12
N SER A 4 30.48 1.33 11.24
CA SER A 4 30.07 0.47 10.12
C SER A 4 31.21 0.26 9.12
N TRP A 5 31.35 -0.95 8.56
CA TRP A 5 32.46 -1.32 7.65
C TRP A 5 32.56 -0.43 6.40
N ILE A 6 31.46 0.21 5.99
CA ILE A 6 31.42 1.13 4.85
C ILE A 6 32.38 2.31 5.01
N TYR A 7 32.68 2.73 6.24
CA TYR A 7 33.56 3.87 6.53
C TYR A 7 35.04 3.56 6.28
N ARG A 8 35.40 2.29 6.03
CA ARG A 8 36.73 1.92 5.53
C ARG A 8 36.91 2.28 4.04
N HIS A 9 35.82 2.55 3.33
CA HIS A 9 35.80 2.73 1.88
C HIS A 9 35.22 4.09 1.44
N GLY A 10 34.96 5.00 2.37
CA GLY A 10 34.42 6.32 2.09
C GLY A 10 34.39 7.23 3.31
N ALA A 11 34.05 8.50 3.10
CA ALA A 11 34.04 9.54 4.14
C ALA A 11 32.68 10.23 4.25
N ASN A 12 32.32 10.69 5.45
CA ASN A 12 31.14 11.54 5.62
C ASN A 12 31.44 12.98 5.19
N LEU A 13 30.48 13.60 4.52
CA LEU A 13 30.47 15.02 4.17
C LEU A 13 29.18 15.64 4.71
N GLU A 14 29.22 16.92 5.08
CA GLU A 14 28.04 17.66 5.54
C GLU A 14 27.88 18.93 4.70
N HIS A 15 26.69 19.13 4.15
CA HIS A 15 26.35 20.34 3.39
C HIS A 15 24.88 20.69 3.65
N GLY A 16 24.62 21.92 4.09
CA GLY A 16 23.25 22.40 4.36
C GLY A 16 22.49 21.62 5.44
N GLY A 17 23.19 21.05 6.44
CA GLY A 17 22.57 20.23 7.49
C GLY A 17 22.23 18.79 7.07
N VAL A 18 22.53 18.41 5.83
CA VAL A 18 22.36 17.03 5.33
C VAL A 18 23.73 16.34 5.28
N ARG A 19 23.80 15.14 5.88
CA ARG A 19 25.00 14.30 5.84
C ARG A 19 24.98 13.38 4.63
N TYR A 20 26.11 13.31 3.94
CA TYR A 20 26.36 12.45 2.81
C TYR A 20 27.53 11.50 3.12
N TRP A 21 27.56 10.36 2.46
CA TRP A 21 28.70 9.45 2.42
C TRP A 21 29.28 9.45 1.00
N LEU A 22 30.57 9.77 0.89
CA LEU A 22 31.33 9.79 -0.35
C LEU A 22 32.14 8.49 -0.49
N CYS A 23 31.91 7.75 -1.56
CA CYS A 23 32.73 6.58 -1.91
C CYS A 23 34.13 7.02 -2.39
N ARG A 24 35.16 6.58 -1.67
CA ARG A 24 36.56 6.88 -2.00
C ARG A 24 36.95 6.35 -3.38
N LEU A 25 36.55 5.11 -3.70
CA LEU A 25 36.91 4.44 -4.96
C LEU A 25 36.30 5.12 -6.19
N CYS A 26 35.06 5.62 -6.10
CA CYS A 26 34.45 6.40 -7.17
C CYS A 26 35.07 7.80 -7.31
N HIS A 27 35.45 8.41 -6.19
CA HIS A 27 36.12 9.71 -6.17
C HIS A 27 37.51 9.66 -6.82
N GLU A 28 38.33 8.64 -6.48
CA GLU A 28 39.64 8.42 -7.09
C GLU A 28 39.54 8.16 -8.61
N LYS A 29 38.45 7.53 -9.07
CA LYS A 29 38.15 7.31 -10.49
C LYS A 29 37.49 8.50 -11.20
N ARG A 30 37.34 9.65 -10.52
CA ARG A 30 36.68 10.87 -11.03
C ARG A 30 35.23 10.65 -11.53
N SER A 31 34.52 9.67 -10.96
CA SER A 31 33.11 9.39 -11.29
C SER A 31 32.16 10.11 -10.31
N TYR A 32 32.06 11.43 -10.44
CA TYR A 32 31.41 12.28 -9.44
C TYR A 32 29.89 12.08 -9.32
N SER A 33 29.21 11.65 -10.39
CA SER A 33 27.76 11.40 -10.38
C SER A 33 27.34 10.14 -9.61
N THR A 34 28.28 9.25 -9.29
CA THR A 34 28.02 7.97 -8.58
C THR A 34 28.75 7.86 -7.25
N ALA A 35 29.41 8.94 -6.81
CA ALA A 35 30.26 8.91 -5.64
C ALA A 35 29.54 9.30 -4.34
N LEU A 36 28.40 9.99 -4.39
CA LEU A 36 27.77 10.63 -3.23
C LEU A 36 26.41 9.99 -2.88
N TYR A 37 26.21 9.64 -1.61
CA TYR A 37 25.01 8.97 -1.11
C TYR A 37 24.49 9.65 0.15
N ALA A 38 23.17 9.83 0.30
CA ALA A 38 22.59 10.39 1.53
C ALA A 38 22.83 9.46 2.73
N SER A 39 23.32 10.01 3.84
CA SER A 39 23.77 9.28 5.04
C SER A 39 22.63 9.00 6.04
N SER A 40 21.37 8.94 5.58
CA SER A 40 20.22 8.56 6.42
C SER A 40 20.26 7.10 6.89
N GLY A 41 21.21 6.30 6.37
CA GLY A 41 21.57 4.97 6.83
C GLY A 41 22.75 4.39 6.05
N THR A 42 23.33 3.28 6.52
CA THR A 42 24.52 2.66 5.90
C THR A 42 24.19 1.73 4.72
N ALA A 43 22.91 1.38 4.54
CA ALA A 43 22.45 0.39 3.55
C ALA A 43 22.62 0.83 2.08
N HIS A 44 22.58 2.13 1.79
CA HIS A 44 22.81 2.64 0.44
C HIS A 44 24.30 2.58 0.06
N ALA A 45 25.19 3.00 0.96
CA ALA A 45 26.63 2.89 0.81
C ALA A 45 27.08 1.43 0.71
N ALA A 46 26.53 0.54 1.55
CA ALA A 46 26.80 -0.90 1.50
C ALA A 46 26.37 -1.51 0.15
N ARG A 47 25.15 -1.23 -0.34
CA ARG A 47 24.69 -1.70 -1.65
C ARG A 47 25.54 -1.17 -2.80
N HIS A 48 26.00 0.07 -2.71
CA HIS A 48 26.92 0.64 -3.71
C HIS A 48 28.25 -0.12 -3.75
N LEU A 49 28.89 -0.35 -2.60
CA LEU A 49 30.14 -1.10 -2.50
C LEU A 49 30.00 -2.53 -3.05
N VAL A 50 28.86 -3.20 -2.80
CA VAL A 50 28.58 -4.53 -3.36
C VAL A 50 28.37 -4.48 -4.87
N ARG A 51 27.56 -3.55 -5.38
CA ARG A 51 27.18 -3.52 -6.81
C ARG A 51 28.28 -3.00 -7.72
N GLN A 52 28.98 -1.94 -7.31
CA GLN A 52 29.94 -1.22 -8.17
C GLN A 52 31.39 -1.64 -7.90
N HIS A 53 31.68 -2.17 -6.72
CA HIS A 53 33.04 -2.54 -6.31
C HIS A 53 33.18 -4.00 -5.88
N GLN A 54 32.07 -4.76 -5.81
CA GLN A 54 32.04 -6.16 -5.34
C GLN A 54 32.64 -6.36 -3.95
N ILE A 55 32.57 -5.34 -3.09
CA ILE A 55 33.05 -5.40 -1.70
C ILE A 55 31.87 -5.74 -0.80
N VAL A 56 31.97 -6.83 -0.06
CA VAL A 56 30.97 -7.31 0.92
C VAL A 56 31.55 -7.25 2.34
N GLU A 57 30.68 -7.14 3.35
CA GLU A 57 31.08 -7.22 4.76
C GLU A 57 31.67 -8.60 5.08
N PHE A 58 32.88 -8.63 5.62
CA PHE A 58 33.51 -9.88 6.05
C PHE A 58 32.73 -10.47 7.22
N GLY A 59 31.94 -11.53 6.98
CA GLY A 59 31.44 -12.40 8.05
C GLY A 59 30.00 -12.90 7.95
N ASP A 60 29.15 -12.38 7.07
CA ASP A 60 27.73 -12.76 7.07
C ASP A 60 27.32 -13.52 5.80
N ARG A 61 27.47 -14.84 5.84
CA ARG A 61 26.65 -15.76 5.03
C ARG A 61 25.41 -16.12 5.85
N SER A 62 24.46 -15.20 5.97
CA SER A 62 23.12 -15.56 6.45
C SER A 62 22.30 -16.19 5.32
N PRO A 63 21.76 -17.41 5.50
CA PRO A 63 20.89 -18.04 4.51
C PRO A 63 19.54 -17.31 4.45
N CYS A 64 19.11 -16.93 3.25
CA CYS A 64 17.79 -16.35 3.02
C CYS A 64 16.68 -17.17 3.68
N LEU A 65 15.75 -16.47 4.34
CA LEU A 65 14.44 -16.98 4.74
C LEU A 65 13.82 -17.81 3.62
N ALA A 66 13.42 -19.04 3.93
CA ALA A 66 12.90 -19.97 2.95
C ALA A 66 11.53 -19.49 2.43
N THR A 67 11.52 -18.96 1.21
CA THR A 67 10.29 -18.68 0.45
C THR A 67 9.77 -19.96 -0.21
N PRO A 68 8.47 -20.04 -0.58
CA PRO A 68 7.94 -21.16 -1.36
C PRO A 68 8.77 -21.49 -2.62
N PHE A 69 9.39 -20.45 -3.21
CA PHE A 69 10.33 -20.57 -4.34
C PHE A 69 11.61 -21.32 -3.98
N THR A 70 12.22 -21.04 -2.81
CA THR A 70 13.42 -21.75 -2.36
C THR A 70 13.16 -23.20 -1.92
N ILE A 71 11.95 -23.50 -1.44
CA ILE A 71 11.54 -24.86 -1.03
C ILE A 71 11.34 -25.75 -2.28
N ALA A 72 10.72 -25.20 -3.33
CA ALA A 72 10.57 -25.89 -4.61
C ALA A 72 11.94 -26.18 -5.27
N ALA A 73 12.89 -25.24 -5.18
CA ALA A 73 14.25 -25.43 -5.71
C ALA A 73 15.05 -26.49 -4.96
N LYS A 74 14.90 -26.59 -3.62
CA LYS A 74 15.58 -27.60 -2.78
C LYS A 74 15.09 -29.03 -3.01
N SER A 75 13.83 -29.19 -3.39
CA SER A 75 13.23 -30.51 -3.66
C SER A 75 13.74 -31.15 -4.96
N ALA A 76 14.38 -30.37 -5.83
CA ALA A 76 14.93 -30.83 -7.10
C ALA A 76 16.42 -31.20 -7.04
N SER A 77 17.12 -30.93 -5.93
CA SER A 77 18.59 -30.98 -5.87
C SER A 77 19.19 -32.13 -5.03
N SER A 78 18.41 -33.12 -4.59
CA SER A 78 18.88 -34.16 -3.67
C SER A 78 19.44 -35.42 -4.37
N SER A 79 20.47 -35.28 -5.20
CA SER A 79 21.28 -36.46 -5.61
C SER A 79 22.62 -36.11 -6.29
N VAL A 80 23.64 -35.62 -5.57
CA VAL A 80 25.03 -35.70 -6.07
C VAL A 80 26.03 -35.86 -4.92
N ARG A 81 26.76 -36.99 -4.89
CA ARG A 81 28.01 -37.15 -4.12
C ARG A 81 29.17 -36.52 -4.89
N PRO A 82 30.14 -35.85 -4.25
CA PRO A 82 31.35 -35.41 -4.94
C PRO A 82 32.38 -36.56 -5.00
N LEU A 83 32.97 -36.81 -6.17
CA LEU A 83 34.19 -37.61 -6.32
C LEU A 83 35.39 -36.70 -6.68
N PRO A 84 36.63 -37.10 -6.31
CA PRO A 84 37.80 -36.24 -6.34
C PRO A 84 38.41 -36.15 -7.74
N ARG A 85 38.95 -34.97 -8.03
CA ARG A 85 39.65 -34.62 -9.28
C ARG A 85 40.86 -35.52 -9.53
N GLN A 86 40.90 -36.13 -10.71
CA GLN A 86 42.14 -36.43 -11.43
C GLN A 86 42.03 -35.99 -12.89
N THR A 87 43.21 -35.77 -13.46
CA THR A 87 43.57 -34.85 -14.53
C THR A 87 43.60 -35.46 -15.94
N SER A 88 43.25 -34.61 -16.91
CA SER A 88 43.76 -34.50 -18.29
C SER A 88 43.22 -35.39 -19.43
N LEU A 89 42.93 -34.67 -20.54
CA LEU A 89 42.62 -35.04 -21.94
C LEU A 89 41.24 -35.63 -22.27
N GLY A 90 40.43 -34.78 -22.91
CA GLY A 90 39.10 -35.09 -23.45
C GLY A 90 38.03 -34.21 -22.83
N PHE A 91 38.00 -32.91 -23.14
CA PHE A 91 36.99 -31.99 -22.61
C PHE A 91 35.64 -32.23 -23.30
N GLN A 92 35.00 -33.36 -23.02
CA GLN A 92 33.54 -33.40 -22.96
C GLN A 92 33.17 -32.58 -21.72
N LEU A 93 32.98 -31.27 -21.93
CA LEU A 93 32.13 -30.49 -21.04
C LEU A 93 30.77 -31.19 -21.06
N ALA A 94 30.53 -32.08 -20.09
CA ALA A 94 29.20 -32.53 -19.78
C ALA A 94 28.41 -31.26 -19.44
N SER A 95 27.69 -30.76 -20.43
CA SER A 95 26.79 -29.63 -20.31
C SER A 95 25.83 -29.97 -19.18
N HIS A 96 26.05 -29.39 -18.01
CA HIS A 96 25.23 -29.58 -16.82
C HIS A 96 23.92 -28.78 -16.92
N PHE A 97 23.47 -28.51 -18.14
CA PHE A 97 22.35 -27.65 -18.46
C PHE A 97 21.05 -28.43 -18.27
N ASP A 98 20.29 -28.07 -17.24
CA ASP A 98 18.95 -28.60 -17.00
C ASP A 98 17.89 -27.67 -17.61
N GLU A 99 17.28 -28.13 -18.70
CA GLU A 99 16.20 -27.43 -19.39
C GLU A 99 15.04 -27.06 -18.46
N ARG A 100 14.67 -27.96 -17.54
CA ARG A 100 13.54 -27.73 -16.64
C ARG A 100 13.84 -26.61 -15.66
N SER A 101 15.02 -26.63 -15.04
CA SER A 101 15.45 -25.55 -14.15
C SER A 101 15.61 -24.23 -14.91
N TRP A 102 16.18 -24.26 -16.11
CA TRP A 102 16.31 -23.06 -16.94
C TRP A 102 14.95 -22.44 -17.26
N LYS A 103 13.98 -23.25 -17.71
CA LYS A 103 12.62 -22.79 -18.04
C LYS A 103 11.90 -22.24 -16.82
N SER A 104 12.03 -22.89 -15.65
CA SER A 104 11.46 -22.38 -14.40
C SER A 104 12.06 -21.01 -14.04
N ARG A 105 13.39 -20.86 -14.14
CA ARG A 105 14.08 -19.60 -13.85
C ARG A 105 13.70 -18.50 -14.85
N PHE A 106 13.52 -18.85 -16.11
CA PHE A 106 13.05 -17.92 -17.13
C PHE A 106 11.64 -17.41 -16.80
N VAL A 107 10.71 -18.30 -16.46
CA VAL A 107 9.36 -17.91 -16.02
C VAL A 107 9.41 -17.05 -14.75
N ASP A 108 10.27 -17.39 -13.78
CA ASP A 108 10.46 -16.59 -12.57
C ASP A 108 10.98 -15.19 -12.89
N TRP A 109 11.95 -15.08 -13.79
CA TRP A 109 12.45 -13.78 -14.26
C TRP A 109 11.33 -12.95 -14.92
N VAL A 110 10.51 -13.57 -15.79
CA VAL A 110 9.39 -12.87 -16.42
C VAL A 110 8.41 -12.32 -15.38
N ILE A 111 8.11 -13.10 -14.33
CA ILE A 111 7.15 -12.71 -13.29
C ILE A 111 7.75 -11.66 -12.34
N LEU A 112 8.97 -11.87 -11.87
CA LEU A 112 9.60 -11.03 -10.84
C LEU A 112 10.01 -9.66 -11.37
N GLU A 113 10.40 -9.58 -12.65
CA GLU A 113 10.83 -8.34 -13.29
C GLU A 113 9.71 -7.70 -14.15
N ASP A 114 8.47 -8.19 -14.03
CA ASP A 114 7.28 -7.72 -14.75
C ASP A 114 7.52 -7.57 -16.28
N VAL A 115 8.16 -8.59 -16.86
CA VAL A 115 8.53 -8.58 -18.27
C VAL A 115 7.30 -8.88 -19.12
N THR A 116 6.97 -8.00 -20.06
CA THR A 116 5.85 -8.25 -20.97
C THR A 116 6.10 -9.50 -21.82
N PHE A 117 5.05 -10.24 -22.18
CA PHE A 117 5.21 -11.45 -23.00
C PHE A 117 5.89 -11.17 -24.34
N ARG A 118 5.72 -9.96 -24.89
CA ARG A 118 6.39 -9.53 -26.12
C ARG A 118 7.89 -9.30 -25.92
N GLN A 119 8.31 -8.73 -24.79
CA GLN A 119 9.73 -8.59 -24.47
C GLN A 119 10.38 -9.97 -24.23
N ALA A 120 9.69 -10.83 -23.47
CA ALA A 120 10.13 -12.18 -23.15
C ALA A 120 10.26 -13.08 -24.41
N SER A 121 9.49 -12.81 -25.47
CA SER A 121 9.58 -13.51 -26.75
C SER A 121 10.20 -12.66 -27.87
N SER A 122 10.93 -11.59 -27.54
CA SER A 122 11.45 -10.66 -28.56
C SER A 122 12.66 -11.24 -29.30
N GLU A 123 12.79 -10.90 -30.57
CA GLU A 123 13.97 -11.28 -31.38
C GLU A 123 15.27 -10.74 -30.79
N ARG A 124 15.25 -9.53 -30.20
CA ARG A 124 16.44 -8.94 -29.56
C ARG A 124 16.89 -9.73 -28.34
N LEU A 125 15.96 -10.19 -27.51
CA LEU A 125 16.28 -11.04 -26.35
C LEU A 125 16.83 -12.39 -26.82
N ARG A 126 16.22 -12.97 -27.85
CA ARG A 126 16.73 -14.19 -28.49
C ARG A 126 18.14 -14.01 -29.00
N TRP A 127 18.40 -12.97 -29.77
CA TRP A 127 19.73 -12.66 -30.28
C TRP A 127 20.78 -12.55 -29.16
N LEU A 128 20.45 -11.83 -28.07
CA LEU A 128 21.34 -11.66 -26.92
C LEU A 128 21.70 -12.99 -26.25
N ILE A 129 20.70 -13.85 -25.98
CA ILE A 129 20.91 -15.11 -25.27
C ILE A 129 21.54 -16.17 -26.18
N THR A 130 21.24 -16.14 -27.48
CA THR A 130 21.80 -17.07 -28.49
C THR A 130 23.31 -16.87 -28.67
N ASN A 131 23.85 -15.69 -28.33
CA ASN A 131 25.30 -15.47 -28.25
C ASN A 131 25.99 -16.38 -27.19
N GLY A 132 25.21 -16.99 -26.28
CA GLY A 132 25.68 -17.97 -25.31
C GLY A 132 25.71 -19.43 -25.80
N GLY A 133 25.30 -19.71 -27.05
CA GLY A 133 25.35 -21.03 -27.68
C GLY A 133 24.02 -21.53 -28.26
N GLU A 134 24.10 -22.50 -29.17
CA GLU A 134 22.96 -23.02 -29.96
C GLU A 134 21.86 -23.66 -29.09
N VAL A 135 22.23 -24.32 -28.00
CA VAL A 135 21.29 -24.96 -27.05
C VAL A 135 20.36 -23.93 -26.39
N ALA A 136 20.85 -22.73 -26.09
CA ALA A 136 20.04 -21.69 -25.45
C ALA A 136 18.97 -21.12 -26.41
N SER A 137 19.23 -21.14 -27.71
CA SER A 137 18.30 -20.63 -28.73
C SER A 137 17.04 -21.48 -28.87
N GLN A 138 17.18 -22.79 -28.72
CA GLN A 138 16.08 -23.77 -28.84
C GLN A 138 15.10 -23.70 -27.66
N LEU A 139 15.54 -23.13 -26.54
CA LEU A 139 14.77 -23.09 -25.30
C LEU A 139 14.07 -21.75 -25.09
N LEU A 140 14.32 -20.76 -25.94
CA LEU A 140 13.66 -19.47 -25.83
C LEU A 140 12.30 -19.47 -26.53
N PRO A 141 11.28 -18.84 -25.93
CA PRO A 141 9.98 -18.74 -26.56
C PRO A 141 10.06 -17.81 -27.77
N GLU A 142 9.57 -18.29 -28.92
CA GLU A 142 9.47 -17.50 -30.15
C GLU A 142 8.20 -16.66 -30.19
N HIS A 143 7.20 -17.05 -29.40
CA HIS A 143 5.90 -16.39 -29.35
C HIS A 143 5.47 -16.10 -27.91
N HIS A 144 4.81 -14.96 -27.74
CA HIS A 144 4.22 -14.51 -26.48
C HIS A 144 3.18 -15.52 -25.92
N THR A 145 2.52 -16.28 -26.79
CA THR A 145 1.59 -17.36 -26.41
C THR A 145 2.29 -18.51 -25.69
N THR A 146 3.54 -18.81 -26.07
CA THR A 146 4.38 -19.82 -25.41
C THR A 146 4.73 -19.37 -23.99
N VAL A 147 5.14 -18.10 -23.81
CA VAL A 147 5.38 -17.50 -22.49
C VAL A 147 4.13 -17.60 -21.61
N CYS A 148 2.97 -17.23 -22.17
CA CYS A 148 1.69 -17.31 -21.47
C CYS A 148 1.36 -18.75 -21.03
N SER A 149 1.55 -19.73 -21.91
CA SER A 149 1.35 -21.16 -21.59
C SER A 149 2.27 -21.63 -20.46
N TRP A 150 3.55 -21.23 -20.47
CA TRP A 150 4.51 -21.60 -19.44
C TRP A 150 4.15 -21.00 -18.08
N ILE A 151 3.72 -19.73 -18.05
CA ILE A 151 3.24 -19.08 -16.83
C ILE A 151 1.99 -19.80 -16.29
N ARG A 152 1.05 -20.20 -17.14
CA ARG A 152 -0.13 -20.98 -16.72
C ARG A 152 0.27 -22.33 -16.11
N GLN A 153 1.20 -23.05 -16.72
CA GLN A 153 1.72 -24.31 -16.17
C GLN A 153 2.43 -24.11 -14.83
N ALA A 154 3.23 -23.05 -14.71
CA ALA A 154 3.89 -22.69 -13.46
C ALA A 154 2.88 -22.30 -12.38
N PHE A 155 1.81 -21.59 -12.74
CA PHE A 155 0.71 -21.26 -11.83
C PHE A 155 0.02 -22.52 -11.32
N GLU A 156 -0.38 -23.45 -12.19
CA GLU A 156 -1.05 -24.69 -11.77
C GLU A 156 -0.18 -25.53 -10.83
N SER A 157 1.13 -25.67 -11.11
CA SER A 157 2.03 -26.43 -10.24
C SER A 157 2.27 -25.74 -8.88
N ARG A 158 2.44 -24.42 -8.86
CA ARG A 158 2.63 -23.64 -7.61
C ARG A 158 1.35 -23.55 -6.81
N ARG A 159 0.19 -23.51 -7.47
CA ARG A 159 -1.11 -23.54 -6.80
C ARG A 159 -1.28 -24.79 -5.96
N GLN A 160 -0.78 -25.94 -6.40
CA GLN A 160 -0.83 -27.17 -5.61
C GLN A 160 -0.01 -27.06 -4.31
N ILE A 161 1.11 -26.33 -4.34
CA ILE A 161 1.92 -26.06 -3.14
C ILE A 161 1.10 -25.22 -2.16
N ILE A 162 0.43 -24.17 -2.64
CA ILE A 162 -0.45 -23.33 -1.82
C ILE A 162 -1.64 -24.13 -1.28
N PHE A 163 -2.24 -24.98 -2.11
CA PHE A 163 -3.32 -25.86 -1.70
C PHE A 163 -2.91 -26.74 -0.51
N ASN A 164 -1.76 -27.41 -0.59
CA ASN A 164 -1.26 -28.23 0.51
C ASN A 164 -0.96 -27.39 1.75
N LEU A 165 -0.33 -26.22 1.58
CA LEU A 165 -0.01 -25.31 2.68
C LEU A 165 -1.26 -24.88 3.46
N VAL A 166 -2.33 -24.54 2.76
CA VAL A 166 -3.61 -24.12 3.36
C VAL A 166 -4.36 -25.31 3.95
N LYS A 167 -4.35 -26.47 3.28
CA LYS A 167 -4.98 -27.70 3.77
C LYS A 167 -4.37 -28.16 5.10
N ASP A 168 -3.06 -28.03 5.23
CA ASP A 168 -2.30 -28.36 6.44
C ASP A 168 -2.32 -27.25 7.51
N ALA A 169 -3.13 -26.20 7.33
CA ALA A 169 -3.31 -25.17 8.33
C ALA A 169 -3.75 -25.77 9.68
N LYS A 170 -3.04 -25.36 10.74
CA LYS A 170 -3.26 -25.77 12.13
C LYS A 170 -4.39 -24.96 12.77
N SER A 171 -4.52 -23.68 12.42
CA SER A 171 -5.62 -22.82 12.86
C SER A 171 -6.80 -22.87 11.89
N CYS A 172 -7.87 -22.14 12.24
CA CYS A 172 -8.84 -21.70 11.24
C CYS A 172 -8.14 -20.84 10.17
N VAL A 173 -8.73 -20.80 8.98
CA VAL A 173 -8.34 -19.92 7.87
C VAL A 173 -9.26 -18.71 7.89
N HIS A 174 -8.70 -17.55 8.21
CA HIS A 174 -9.39 -16.27 8.16
C HIS A 174 -9.23 -15.68 6.76
N LEU A 175 -10.27 -15.01 6.25
CA LEU A 175 -10.25 -14.44 4.90
C LEU A 175 -10.27 -12.92 4.97
N SER A 176 -9.47 -12.28 4.14
CA SER A 176 -9.73 -10.90 3.73
C SER A 176 -10.02 -10.89 2.23
N PHE A 177 -10.95 -10.04 1.82
CA PHE A 177 -11.13 -9.80 0.40
C PHE A 177 -11.53 -8.36 0.13
N ASP A 178 -11.06 -7.87 -1.01
CA ASP A 178 -11.27 -6.51 -1.48
C ASP A 178 -11.69 -6.53 -2.94
N LEU A 179 -12.72 -5.76 -3.28
CA LEU A 179 -13.23 -5.60 -4.64
C LEU A 179 -12.85 -4.22 -5.15
N TRP A 180 -12.09 -4.17 -6.24
CA TRP A 180 -11.77 -2.91 -6.90
C TRP A 180 -12.05 -2.95 -8.40
N THR A 181 -12.22 -1.75 -8.95
CA THR A 181 -12.23 -1.54 -10.40
C THR A 181 -10.83 -1.14 -10.83
N ALA A 182 -10.19 -1.97 -11.64
CA ALA A 182 -8.89 -1.68 -12.21
C ALA A 182 -8.98 -0.59 -13.30
N SER A 183 -7.85 0.01 -13.66
CA SER A 183 -7.76 1.09 -14.65
C SER A 183 -8.24 0.69 -16.06
N ASN A 184 -8.26 -0.61 -16.35
CA ASN A 184 -8.81 -1.17 -17.58
C ASN A 184 -10.35 -1.33 -17.55
N GLY A 185 -11.01 -0.87 -16.49
CA GLY A 185 -12.47 -0.98 -16.30
C GLY A 185 -12.96 -2.34 -15.83
N PHE A 186 -12.06 -3.31 -15.60
CA PHE A 186 -12.44 -4.62 -15.08
C PHE A 186 -12.46 -4.67 -13.56
N HIS A 187 -13.34 -5.50 -13.02
CA HIS A 187 -13.49 -5.68 -11.58
C HIS A 187 -12.78 -6.95 -11.14
N TYR A 188 -12.00 -6.84 -10.06
CA TYR A 188 -11.26 -7.95 -9.50
C TYR A 188 -11.53 -8.05 -8.00
N ILE A 189 -11.68 -9.28 -7.52
CA ILE A 189 -11.72 -9.55 -6.08
C ILE A 189 -10.39 -10.19 -5.70
N GLY A 190 -9.61 -9.54 -4.85
CA GLY A 190 -8.45 -10.17 -4.21
C GLY A 190 -8.92 -10.95 -2.99
N VAL A 191 -8.62 -12.24 -2.90
CA VAL A 191 -8.99 -13.10 -1.76
C VAL A 191 -7.72 -13.62 -1.09
N LEU A 192 -7.46 -13.18 0.13
CA LEU A 192 -6.31 -13.60 0.92
C LEU A 192 -6.75 -14.51 2.07
N GLY A 193 -5.98 -15.55 2.32
CA GLY A 193 -6.09 -16.42 3.48
C GLY A 193 -5.01 -16.10 4.51
N HIS A 194 -5.43 -15.99 5.76
CA HIS A 194 -4.60 -15.73 6.93
C HIS A 194 -4.74 -16.90 7.91
N PHE A 195 -3.64 -17.58 8.24
CA PHE A 195 -3.67 -18.76 9.11
C PHE A 195 -2.30 -19.08 9.71
N VAL A 196 -2.30 -19.96 10.71
CA VAL A 196 -1.09 -20.56 11.29
C VAL A 196 -0.87 -21.91 10.64
N ASP A 197 0.31 -22.10 10.03
CA ASP A 197 0.68 -23.36 9.37
C ASP A 197 1.03 -24.48 10.38
N SER A 198 1.34 -25.66 9.85
CA SER A 198 1.72 -26.82 10.66
C SER A 198 3.01 -26.63 11.47
N GLN A 199 3.86 -25.66 11.11
CA GLN A 199 5.07 -25.28 11.82
C GLN A 199 4.83 -24.19 12.86
N GLY A 200 3.58 -23.75 13.04
CA GLY A 200 3.23 -22.68 13.96
C GLY A 200 3.54 -21.28 13.42
N LYS A 201 3.81 -21.12 12.12
CA LYS A 201 4.12 -19.83 11.51
C LYS A 201 2.87 -19.20 10.89
N GLU A 202 2.70 -17.91 11.10
CA GLU A 202 1.67 -17.10 10.44
C GLU A 202 1.92 -17.01 8.94
N ARG A 203 0.85 -17.18 8.16
CA ARG A 203 0.84 -17.18 6.70
C ARG A 203 -0.24 -16.27 6.17
N ASP A 204 0.18 -15.33 5.32
CA ASP A 204 -0.69 -14.54 4.46
C ASP A 204 -0.48 -15.01 3.02
N VAL A 205 -1.56 -15.51 2.39
CA VAL A 205 -1.47 -16.08 1.04
C VAL A 205 -2.63 -15.61 0.18
N LEU A 206 -2.32 -15.11 -1.02
CA LEU A 206 -3.33 -14.84 -2.04
C LEU A 206 -3.91 -16.16 -2.56
N LEU A 207 -5.16 -16.43 -2.24
CA LEU A 207 -5.89 -17.64 -2.66
C LEU A 207 -6.52 -17.44 -4.04
N GLY A 208 -7.06 -16.25 -4.30
CA GLY A 208 -7.77 -15.95 -5.54
C GLY A 208 -7.63 -14.50 -5.97
N LEU A 209 -7.65 -14.30 -7.29
CA LEU A 209 -7.84 -13.00 -7.93
C LEU A 209 -8.90 -13.11 -9.04
N PRO A 210 -10.12 -13.61 -8.76
CA PRO A 210 -11.15 -13.73 -9.78
C PRO A 210 -11.53 -12.37 -10.37
N ARG A 211 -11.79 -12.37 -11.68
CA ARG A 211 -12.43 -11.25 -12.35
C ARG A 211 -13.94 -11.37 -12.11
N LEU A 212 -14.51 -10.40 -11.41
CA LEU A 212 -15.95 -10.30 -11.22
C LEU A 212 -16.60 -9.74 -12.50
N VAL A 213 -17.65 -10.42 -12.97
CA VAL A 213 -18.48 -9.99 -14.08
C VAL A 213 -19.89 -9.73 -13.56
N GLY A 214 -20.50 -8.63 -13.99
CA GLY A 214 -21.83 -8.22 -13.54
C GLY A 214 -21.81 -7.26 -12.35
N PRO A 215 -22.92 -7.18 -11.59
CA PRO A 215 -23.10 -6.18 -10.54
C PRO A 215 -22.19 -6.43 -9.33
N HIS A 216 -21.84 -5.36 -8.60
CA HIS A 216 -21.05 -5.43 -7.35
C HIS A 216 -21.92 -5.78 -6.14
N SER A 217 -22.93 -6.64 -6.33
CA SER A 217 -23.82 -7.06 -5.24
C SER A 217 -23.13 -8.09 -4.35
N GLY A 218 -23.57 -8.17 -3.09
CA GLY A 218 -23.03 -9.15 -2.13
C GLY A 218 -23.19 -10.58 -2.61
N GLU A 219 -24.33 -10.91 -3.21
CA GLU A 219 -24.63 -12.24 -3.74
C GLU A 219 -23.71 -12.62 -4.90
N ASN A 220 -23.46 -11.68 -5.81
CA ASN A 220 -22.57 -11.93 -6.93
C ASN A 220 -21.13 -12.15 -6.43
N MET A 221 -20.64 -11.30 -5.53
CA MET A 221 -19.33 -11.48 -4.89
C MET A 221 -19.21 -12.83 -4.19
N ALA A 222 -20.25 -13.23 -3.43
CA ALA A 222 -20.27 -14.48 -2.68
C ALA A 222 -20.09 -15.71 -3.58
N SER A 223 -20.60 -15.69 -4.82
CA SER A 223 -20.39 -16.81 -5.75
C SER A 223 -18.91 -17.02 -6.11
N TYR A 224 -18.16 -15.94 -6.36
CA TYR A 224 -16.72 -16.01 -6.64
C TYR A 224 -15.91 -16.39 -5.39
N ILE A 225 -16.28 -15.88 -4.22
CA ILE A 225 -15.63 -16.27 -2.96
C ILE A 225 -15.88 -17.75 -2.65
N LYS A 226 -17.09 -18.25 -2.89
CA LYS A 226 -17.45 -19.67 -2.74
C LYS A 226 -16.55 -20.55 -3.60
N GLU A 227 -16.34 -20.21 -4.87
CA GLU A 227 -15.43 -20.96 -5.74
C GLU A 227 -14.00 -21.04 -5.16
N VAL A 228 -13.49 -19.95 -4.60
CA VAL A 228 -12.18 -19.96 -3.93
C VAL A 228 -12.20 -20.85 -2.70
N ILE A 229 -13.23 -20.77 -1.85
CA ILE A 229 -13.37 -21.60 -0.64
C ILE A 229 -13.40 -23.09 -0.99
N GLU A 230 -14.18 -23.47 -2.00
CA GLU A 230 -14.30 -24.85 -2.48
C GLU A 230 -12.99 -25.33 -3.12
N LYS A 231 -12.35 -24.49 -3.93
CA LYS A 231 -11.09 -24.80 -4.61
C LYS A 231 -9.95 -25.13 -3.65
N TYR A 232 -9.92 -24.52 -2.47
CA TYR A 232 -8.91 -24.81 -1.43
C TYR A 232 -9.44 -25.72 -0.30
N GLU A 233 -10.67 -26.24 -0.43
CA GLU A 233 -11.30 -27.14 0.56
C GLU A 233 -11.33 -26.56 2.00
N ILE A 234 -11.44 -25.24 2.15
CA ILE A 234 -11.34 -24.58 3.46
C ILE A 234 -12.67 -24.36 4.18
N GLY A 235 -13.79 -24.80 3.60
CA GLY A 235 -15.14 -24.51 4.11
C GLY A 235 -15.36 -24.84 5.59
N SER A 236 -14.83 -25.97 6.06
CA SER A 236 -14.93 -26.39 7.48
C SER A 236 -13.94 -25.70 8.41
N LYS A 237 -12.92 -25.03 7.87
CA LYS A 237 -11.87 -24.32 8.62
C LYS A 237 -12.06 -22.79 8.61
N LEU A 238 -13.17 -22.28 8.07
CA LEU A 238 -13.38 -20.83 7.97
C LEU A 238 -13.44 -20.15 9.35
N GLY A 239 -12.62 -19.12 9.51
CA GLY A 239 -12.53 -18.28 10.70
C GLY A 239 -13.28 -16.96 10.57
N TYR A 240 -12.52 -15.87 10.58
CA TYR A 240 -13.00 -14.47 10.56
C TYR A 240 -12.86 -13.88 9.16
N PHE A 241 -13.62 -12.82 8.87
CA PHE A 241 -13.64 -12.14 7.57
C PHE A 241 -13.31 -10.66 7.73
N MET A 242 -12.12 -10.23 7.31
CA MET A 242 -11.66 -8.84 7.35
C MET A 242 -11.97 -8.12 6.05
N LEU A 243 -12.99 -7.25 6.06
CA LEU A 243 -13.48 -6.55 4.87
C LEU A 243 -13.64 -5.06 5.15
N ASP A 244 -13.68 -4.26 4.09
CA ASP A 244 -14.05 -2.84 4.19
C ASP A 244 -15.51 -2.65 4.65
N ASN A 245 -15.99 -1.43 4.87
CA ASN A 245 -17.33 -1.21 5.43
C ASN A 245 -18.43 -1.00 4.38
N ALA A 246 -18.24 -1.46 3.15
CA ALA A 246 -19.33 -1.49 2.17
C ALA A 246 -20.48 -2.40 2.64
N GLU A 247 -21.73 -1.96 2.47
CA GLU A 247 -22.93 -2.73 2.84
C GLU A 247 -23.01 -4.07 2.10
N SER A 248 -22.53 -4.12 0.85
CA SER A 248 -22.50 -5.32 0.03
C SER A 248 -21.67 -6.46 0.65
N ASN A 249 -20.70 -6.15 1.52
CA ASN A 249 -19.93 -7.16 2.25
C ASN A 249 -20.76 -7.89 3.30
N ASP A 250 -21.70 -7.20 3.94
CA ASP A 250 -22.57 -7.82 4.94
C ASP A 250 -23.52 -8.82 4.23
N THR A 251 -24.12 -8.43 3.10
CA THR A 251 -24.90 -9.32 2.22
C THR A 251 -24.07 -10.48 1.65
N CYS A 252 -22.79 -10.24 1.31
CA CYS A 252 -21.88 -11.28 0.84
C CYS A 252 -21.70 -12.37 1.89
N LEU A 253 -21.42 -11.99 3.14
CA LEU A 253 -21.27 -12.96 4.24
C LEU A 253 -22.56 -13.70 4.55
N GLU A 254 -23.71 -13.02 4.54
CA GLU A 254 -25.02 -13.67 4.71
C GLU A 254 -25.29 -14.70 3.62
N THR A 255 -24.89 -14.41 2.38
CA THR A 255 -25.00 -15.35 1.26
C THR A 255 -24.04 -16.53 1.43
N LEU A 256 -22.79 -16.28 1.81
CA LEU A 256 -21.80 -17.33 2.10
C LEU A 256 -22.24 -18.25 3.24
N ALA A 257 -22.88 -17.70 4.27
CA ALA A 257 -23.37 -18.46 5.42
C ALA A 257 -24.43 -19.53 5.05
N ARG A 258 -25.09 -19.39 3.89
CA ARG A 258 -26.01 -20.41 3.36
C ARG A 258 -25.29 -21.68 2.89
N TRP A 259 -24.05 -21.55 2.42
CA TRP A 259 -23.22 -22.68 1.99
C TRP A 259 -22.25 -23.15 3.09
N PHE A 260 -21.78 -22.23 3.92
CA PHE A 260 -20.83 -22.50 4.99
C PHE A 260 -21.39 -21.95 6.31
N PRO A 261 -22.18 -22.76 7.06
CA PRO A 261 -22.87 -22.29 8.26
C PRO A 261 -21.94 -21.59 9.25
N MET A 262 -22.22 -20.32 9.52
CA MET A 262 -21.41 -19.47 10.39
C MET A 262 -22.23 -18.31 10.97
N ASP A 263 -21.82 -17.81 12.13
CA ASP A 263 -22.35 -16.56 12.69
C ASP A 263 -21.64 -15.37 12.01
N THR A 264 -22.32 -14.76 11.03
CA THR A 264 -21.79 -13.65 10.25
C THR A 264 -21.51 -12.43 11.13
N SER A 265 -22.37 -12.16 12.11
CA SER A 265 -22.23 -11.00 13.00
C SER A 265 -20.96 -11.08 13.83
N ARG A 266 -20.68 -12.26 14.41
CA ARG A 266 -19.51 -12.46 15.26
C ARG A 266 -18.21 -12.69 14.50
N ARG A 267 -18.28 -13.06 13.21
CA ARG A 267 -17.11 -13.37 12.37
C ARG A 267 -16.70 -12.23 11.44
N ARG A 268 -17.49 -11.16 11.37
CA ARG A 268 -17.23 -9.97 10.55
C ARG A 268 -16.25 -9.02 11.25
N LEU A 269 -15.05 -8.90 10.67
CA LEU A 269 -14.07 -7.88 11.02
C LEU A 269 -14.14 -6.73 10.03
N ARG A 270 -14.07 -5.51 10.56
CA ARG A 270 -14.16 -4.26 9.81
C ARG A 270 -12.77 -3.63 9.70
N CYS A 271 -12.38 -3.29 8.47
CA CYS A 271 -11.10 -2.65 8.19
C CYS A 271 -11.00 -1.30 8.90
N VAL A 272 -10.05 -1.17 9.83
CA VAL A 272 -9.84 0.06 10.61
C VAL A 272 -9.42 1.24 9.72
N GLY A 273 -8.62 1.01 8.68
CA GLY A 273 -8.28 2.07 7.72
C GLY A 273 -9.52 2.63 7.01
N HIS A 274 -10.49 1.76 6.71
CA HIS A 274 -11.77 2.20 6.15
C HIS A 274 -12.65 2.90 7.20
N ILE A 275 -12.64 2.45 8.47
CA ILE A 275 -13.32 3.17 9.56
C ILE A 275 -12.76 4.59 9.69
N ILE A 276 -11.43 4.74 9.75
CA ILE A 276 -10.76 6.05 9.82
C ILE A 276 -11.18 6.92 8.63
N ASN A 277 -11.22 6.36 7.42
CA ASN A 277 -11.69 7.08 6.24
C ASN A 277 -13.12 7.59 6.42
N LEU A 278 -14.05 6.77 6.89
CA LEU A 278 -15.44 7.18 7.10
C LEU A 278 -15.57 8.26 8.20
N VAL A 279 -14.81 8.13 9.28
CA VAL A 279 -14.77 9.11 10.36
C VAL A 279 -14.25 10.46 9.86
N VAL A 280 -13.11 10.47 9.17
CA VAL A 280 -12.54 11.71 8.63
C VAL A 280 -13.47 12.33 7.58
N ARG A 281 -14.11 11.53 6.75
CA ARG A 281 -15.12 12.03 5.81
C ARG A 281 -16.30 12.67 6.52
N ALA A 282 -16.76 12.13 7.64
CA ALA A 282 -17.79 12.75 8.46
C ALA A 282 -17.30 14.08 9.07
N VAL A 283 -16.03 14.18 9.47
CA VAL A 283 -15.41 15.43 9.94
C VAL A 283 -15.40 16.50 8.85
N ILE A 284 -14.96 16.14 7.64
CA ILE A 284 -14.75 17.12 6.56
C ILE A 284 -16.07 17.53 5.91
N PHE A 285 -16.98 16.58 5.70
CA PHE A 285 -18.18 16.79 4.88
C PHE A 285 -19.47 16.90 5.70
N GLY A 286 -19.43 16.60 7.00
CA GLY A 286 -20.57 16.56 7.90
C GLY A 286 -21.44 15.31 7.72
N SER A 287 -22.64 15.32 8.31
CA SER A 287 -23.59 14.19 8.31
C SER A 287 -24.16 13.80 6.94
N ASN A 288 -24.06 14.69 5.94
CA ASN A 288 -24.70 14.55 4.62
C ASN A 288 -23.73 14.12 3.50
N VAL A 289 -22.73 13.29 3.81
CA VAL A 289 -21.70 12.85 2.84
C VAL A 289 -22.32 12.25 1.57
N SER A 290 -23.30 11.34 1.73
CA SER A 290 -23.93 10.66 0.59
C SER A 290 -24.74 11.60 -0.30
N LYS A 291 -25.42 12.60 0.30
CA LYS A 291 -26.14 13.65 -0.44
C LYS A 291 -25.16 14.53 -1.21
N PHE A 292 -24.08 14.95 -0.56
CA PHE A 292 -23.00 15.70 -1.20
C PHE A 292 -22.39 14.95 -2.40
N GLU A 293 -22.09 13.66 -2.25
CA GLU A 293 -21.59 12.85 -3.37
C GLU A 293 -22.63 12.68 -4.49
N ALA A 294 -23.91 12.53 -4.15
CA ALA A 294 -24.98 12.41 -5.14
C ALA A 294 -25.16 13.70 -5.95
N GLU A 295 -25.14 14.86 -5.29
CA GLU A 295 -25.15 16.17 -5.94
C GLU A 295 -23.95 16.32 -6.89
N LEU A 296 -22.74 15.93 -6.45
CA LEU A 296 -21.54 15.97 -7.29
C LEU A 296 -21.61 15.04 -8.51
N ARG A 297 -22.24 13.87 -8.42
CA ARG A 297 -22.37 12.94 -9.55
C ARG A 297 -23.23 13.48 -10.68
N GLY A 298 -24.26 14.27 -10.37
CA GLY A 298 -25.17 14.87 -11.35
C GLY A 298 -24.79 16.29 -11.76
N ALA A 299 -23.77 16.89 -11.14
CA ALA A 299 -23.39 18.27 -11.36
C ALA A 299 -22.62 18.47 -12.67
N THR A 300 -22.84 19.62 -13.31
CA THR A 300 -21.91 20.13 -14.32
C THR A 300 -20.58 20.49 -13.65
N ASP A 301 -19.55 20.70 -14.48
CA ASP A 301 -18.25 21.14 -13.99
C ASP A 301 -18.35 22.41 -13.14
N GLU A 302 -19.05 23.45 -13.61
CA GLU A 302 -19.16 24.73 -12.88
C GLU A 302 -19.93 24.58 -11.57
N PHE A 303 -21.03 23.83 -11.58
CA PHE A 303 -21.83 23.57 -10.40
C PHE A 303 -21.11 22.69 -9.37
N SER A 304 -20.22 21.79 -9.83
CA SER A 304 -19.39 20.97 -8.94
C SER A 304 -18.51 21.84 -8.05
N PHE A 305 -17.92 22.89 -8.59
CA PHE A 305 -17.13 23.81 -7.77
C PHE A 305 -18.01 24.59 -6.78
N GLU A 306 -19.23 24.99 -7.14
CA GLU A 306 -20.15 25.64 -6.20
C GLU A 306 -20.50 24.70 -5.04
N ILE A 307 -20.76 23.42 -5.33
CA ILE A 307 -21.00 22.38 -4.31
C ILE A 307 -19.79 22.25 -3.38
N TRP A 308 -18.57 22.23 -3.94
CA TRP A 308 -17.35 22.19 -3.14
C TRP A 308 -17.16 23.45 -2.31
N ALA A 309 -17.36 24.65 -2.87
CA ALA A 309 -17.19 25.92 -2.16
C ALA A 309 -18.09 26.04 -0.91
N ARG A 310 -19.26 25.38 -0.90
CA ARG A 310 -20.14 25.27 0.28
C ARG A 310 -19.53 24.49 1.46
N LYS A 311 -18.41 23.77 1.25
CA LYS A 311 -17.65 23.06 2.29
C LYS A 311 -16.53 23.92 2.93
N GLY A 312 -16.64 25.24 2.83
CA GLY A 312 -15.72 26.17 3.50
C GLY A 312 -14.33 26.18 2.88
N ALA A 313 -13.31 26.43 3.70
CA ALA A 313 -11.92 26.57 3.25
C ALA A 313 -11.39 25.30 2.56
N ILE A 314 -11.73 24.10 3.05
CA ILE A 314 -11.33 22.82 2.42
C ILE A 314 -11.91 22.72 1.00
N GLY A 315 -13.17 23.12 0.83
CA GLY A 315 -13.85 23.09 -0.45
C GLY A 315 -13.25 24.03 -1.49
N ARG A 316 -12.93 25.25 -1.06
CA ARG A 316 -12.21 26.23 -1.90
C ARG A 316 -10.78 25.75 -2.23
N LEU A 317 -10.06 25.17 -1.26
CA LEU A 317 -8.76 24.56 -1.50
C LEU A 317 -8.84 23.41 -2.53
N HIS A 318 -9.88 22.57 -2.45
CA HIS A 318 -10.14 21.53 -3.45
C HIS A 318 -10.34 22.14 -4.84
N ASN A 319 -11.14 23.20 -4.95
CA ASN A 319 -11.41 23.89 -6.20
C ASN A 319 -10.13 24.45 -6.83
N LEU A 320 -9.30 25.16 -6.05
CA LEU A 320 -8.01 25.68 -6.51
C LEU A 320 -7.11 24.55 -7.00
N SER A 321 -7.00 23.48 -6.22
CA SER A 321 -6.19 22.30 -6.53
C SER A 321 -6.64 21.62 -7.83
N THR A 322 -7.95 21.39 -7.96
CA THR A 322 -8.58 20.81 -9.15
C THR A 322 -8.35 21.69 -10.37
N TYR A 323 -8.54 23.00 -10.25
CA TYR A 323 -8.31 23.94 -11.33
C TYR A 323 -6.86 23.89 -11.84
N ILE A 324 -5.87 23.87 -10.94
CA ILE A 324 -4.45 23.87 -11.31
C ILE A 324 -4.08 22.54 -11.97
N ARG A 325 -4.57 21.40 -11.48
CA ARG A 325 -4.27 20.07 -12.04
C ARG A 325 -4.89 19.81 -13.41
N ARG A 326 -5.94 20.55 -13.79
CA ARG A 326 -6.67 20.34 -15.06
C ARG A 326 -5.81 20.51 -16.31
N THR A 327 -4.78 21.35 -16.31
CA THR A 327 -3.96 21.57 -17.51
C THR A 327 -2.47 21.53 -17.20
N ASP A 328 -1.69 21.08 -18.17
CA ASP A 328 -0.23 21.05 -18.04
C ASP A 328 0.36 22.45 -17.84
N GLN A 329 -0.13 23.42 -18.60
CA GLN A 329 0.28 24.82 -18.49
C GLN A 329 0.12 25.36 -17.06
N ARG A 330 -1.00 25.08 -16.39
CA ARG A 330 -1.23 25.53 -15.00
C ARG A 330 -0.30 24.83 -14.00
N ARG A 331 -0.08 23.53 -14.17
CA ARG A 331 0.90 22.77 -13.37
C ARG A 331 2.32 23.33 -13.56
N GLN A 332 2.70 23.68 -14.78
CA GLN A 332 4.00 24.30 -15.04
C GLN A 332 4.13 25.67 -14.39
N VAL A 333 3.09 26.50 -14.42
CA VAL A 333 3.08 27.81 -13.73
C VAL A 333 3.33 27.62 -12.24
N LEU A 334 2.60 26.70 -11.59
CA LEU A 334 2.81 26.40 -10.18
C LEU A 334 4.24 25.92 -9.90
N ARG A 335 4.80 25.03 -10.73
CA ARG A 335 6.18 24.56 -10.58
C ARG A 335 7.17 25.73 -10.65
N ARG A 336 7.01 26.65 -11.60
CA ARG A 336 7.87 27.85 -11.71
C ARG A 336 7.79 28.72 -10.46
N LEU A 337 6.59 29.00 -9.96
CA LEU A 337 6.39 29.78 -8.73
C LEU A 337 7.05 29.14 -7.51
N GLN A 338 6.98 27.81 -7.39
CA GLN A 338 7.67 27.07 -6.32
C GLN A 338 9.19 27.17 -6.46
N THR A 339 9.74 27.05 -7.66
CA THR A 339 11.18 27.21 -7.92
C THR A 339 11.66 28.63 -7.64
N GLU A 340 10.88 29.65 -8.00
CA GLU A 340 11.20 31.06 -7.73
C GLU A 340 11.29 31.36 -6.22
N LEU A 341 10.47 30.70 -5.40
CA LEU A 341 10.46 30.89 -3.94
C LEU A 341 11.54 30.07 -3.21
N ALA A 342 11.84 28.87 -3.71
CA ALA A 342 12.72 27.91 -3.05
C ALA A 342 14.20 27.99 -3.47
N GLY A 343 14.52 28.70 -4.55
CA GLY A 343 15.89 28.74 -5.09
C GLY A 343 16.37 27.38 -5.58
N ASP A 344 17.62 27.03 -5.31
CA ASP A 344 18.26 25.76 -5.74
C ASP A 344 17.84 24.53 -4.91
N ASP A 345 16.91 24.69 -3.96
CA ASP A 345 16.49 23.60 -3.08
C ASP A 345 15.43 22.71 -3.76
N ALA A 346 15.88 21.62 -4.38
CA ALA A 346 15.05 20.68 -5.15
C ALA A 346 13.90 20.02 -4.35
N ILE A 347 13.88 20.19 -3.02
CA ILE A 347 12.91 19.60 -2.08
C ILE A 347 11.54 20.32 -2.14
N PHE A 348 11.46 21.52 -2.71
CA PHE A 348 10.27 22.37 -2.64
C PHE A 348 9.30 22.29 -3.83
N THR A 349 9.59 21.49 -4.87
CA THR A 349 8.67 21.35 -6.02
C THR A 349 7.66 20.23 -5.77
N LEU A 350 6.57 20.54 -5.09
CA LEU A 350 5.51 19.57 -4.81
C LEU A 350 4.45 19.61 -5.91
N GLU A 351 4.07 18.43 -6.43
CA GLU A 351 2.87 18.33 -7.26
C GLU A 351 1.61 18.49 -6.40
N ILE A 352 0.56 19.13 -6.88
CA ILE A 352 -0.68 19.19 -6.09
C ILE A 352 -1.34 17.81 -6.06
N VAL A 353 -1.74 17.38 -4.86
CA VAL A 353 -2.64 16.23 -4.68
C VAL A 353 -4.07 16.78 -4.67
N VAL A 354 -4.96 16.14 -5.44
CA VAL A 354 -6.41 16.43 -5.40
C VAL A 354 -7.09 15.19 -4.87
N ASP A 355 -8.17 15.42 -4.13
CA ASP A 355 -8.99 14.36 -3.57
C ASP A 355 -9.38 13.31 -4.62
N GLY A 356 -8.96 12.06 -4.39
CA GLY A 356 -9.14 10.93 -5.31
C GLY A 356 -10.47 10.19 -5.12
N LYS A 357 -11.46 10.82 -4.45
CA LYS A 357 -12.78 10.28 -4.07
C LYS A 357 -12.77 9.07 -3.12
N THR A 358 -11.68 8.31 -3.02
CA THR A 358 -11.63 7.00 -2.34
C THR A 358 -10.86 7.01 -1.02
N ARG A 359 -9.87 7.89 -0.84
CA ARG A 359 -9.05 7.94 0.39
C ARG A 359 -8.86 9.37 0.86
N TRP A 360 -9.33 9.68 2.06
CA TRP A 360 -9.21 11.01 2.68
C TRP A 360 -7.78 11.54 2.80
N ASN A 361 -6.76 10.67 2.78
CA ASN A 361 -5.33 11.03 2.82
C ASN A 361 -4.97 12.11 1.80
N SER A 362 -5.61 12.10 0.61
CA SER A 362 -5.38 13.13 -0.40
C SER A 362 -5.80 14.53 0.06
N ILE A 363 -6.78 14.66 0.95
CA ILE A 363 -7.17 15.96 1.53
C ILE A 363 -6.10 16.44 2.50
N TYR A 364 -5.58 15.57 3.36
CA TYR A 364 -4.48 15.92 4.26
C TYR A 364 -3.22 16.34 3.49
N ASP A 365 -2.85 15.59 2.46
CA ASP A 365 -1.72 15.92 1.58
C ASP A 365 -1.98 17.23 0.80
N MET A 366 -3.23 17.51 0.40
CA MET A 366 -3.62 18.76 -0.25
C MET A 366 -3.45 19.96 0.69
N ILE A 367 -3.85 19.84 1.96
CA ILE A 367 -3.67 20.88 2.97
C ILE A 367 -2.18 21.12 3.24
N ASN A 368 -1.38 20.06 3.40
CA ASN A 368 0.07 20.19 3.57
C ASN A 368 0.77 20.89 2.40
N ARG A 369 0.22 20.76 1.18
CA ARG A 369 0.72 21.41 -0.03
C ARG A 369 0.09 22.78 -0.29
N GLY A 370 -0.71 23.29 0.65
CA GLY A 370 -1.45 24.55 0.55
C GLY A 370 -0.58 25.78 0.28
N ILE A 371 0.66 25.81 0.78
CA ILE A 371 1.62 26.92 0.56
C ILE A 371 1.82 27.18 -0.94
N ALA A 372 1.93 26.12 -1.76
CA ALA A 372 2.08 26.28 -3.20
C ALA A 372 0.84 26.95 -3.84
N ILE A 373 -0.34 26.69 -3.29
CA ILE A 373 -1.61 27.25 -3.76
C ILE A 373 -1.75 28.72 -3.37
N GLU A 374 -1.29 29.11 -2.18
CA GLU A 374 -1.25 30.51 -1.76
C GLU A 374 -0.40 31.36 -2.73
N LEU A 375 0.77 30.85 -3.12
CA LEU A 375 1.62 31.48 -4.12
C LEU A 375 0.90 31.62 -5.47
N TYR A 376 0.25 30.55 -5.92
CA TYR A 376 -0.50 30.54 -7.17
C TYR A 376 -1.62 31.57 -7.17
N GLN A 377 -2.40 31.63 -6.08
CA GLN A 377 -3.48 32.60 -5.90
C GLN A 377 -2.95 34.03 -5.99
N SER A 378 -1.84 34.36 -5.32
CA SER A 378 -1.28 35.72 -5.31
C SER A 378 -0.84 36.23 -6.68
N ARG A 379 -0.50 35.32 -7.60
CA ARG A 379 -0.01 35.62 -8.95
C ARG A 379 -1.04 35.36 -10.05
N TRP A 380 -2.20 34.82 -9.70
CA TRP A 380 -3.21 34.45 -10.69
C TRP A 380 -3.84 35.70 -11.30
N GLN A 381 -3.99 35.69 -12.63
CA GLN A 381 -4.69 36.71 -13.38
C GLN A 381 -5.68 36.05 -14.34
N LYS A 382 -6.90 36.58 -14.40
CA LYS A 382 -7.89 36.12 -15.38
C LYS A 382 -7.36 36.44 -16.80
N PRO A 383 -7.30 35.44 -17.71
CA PRO A 383 -6.89 35.71 -19.09
C PRO A 383 -7.80 36.74 -19.76
N LYS A 384 -7.22 37.82 -20.29
CA LYS A 384 -7.97 38.95 -20.87
C LYS A 384 -8.77 38.59 -22.12
N HIS A 385 -8.40 37.52 -22.83
CA HIS A 385 -8.99 37.09 -24.10
C HIS A 385 -9.82 35.80 -24.00
N ASP A 386 -10.17 35.39 -22.78
CA ASP A 386 -11.02 34.21 -22.54
C ASP A 386 -12.14 34.60 -21.54
N PRO A 387 -13.27 35.16 -22.01
CA PRO A 387 -14.36 35.58 -21.14
C PRO A 387 -15.05 34.39 -20.46
N VAL A 388 -14.98 33.20 -21.07
CA VAL A 388 -15.53 31.93 -20.56
C VAL A 388 -14.61 31.34 -19.48
N HIS A 389 -13.40 31.88 -19.31
CA HIS A 389 -12.49 31.44 -18.26
C HIS A 389 -13.12 31.57 -16.88
N ARG A 390 -13.09 30.47 -16.14
CA ARG A 390 -13.57 30.42 -14.76
C ARG A 390 -12.89 31.51 -13.94
N ASP A 391 -13.69 32.26 -13.20
CA ASP A 391 -13.22 33.23 -12.23
C ASP A 391 -12.86 32.53 -10.91
N LEU A 392 -11.55 32.34 -10.68
CA LEU A 392 -11.03 31.71 -9.48
C LEU A 392 -11.11 32.59 -8.23
N THR A 393 -11.35 33.90 -8.36
CA THR A 393 -11.35 34.81 -7.21
C THR A 393 -12.41 34.44 -6.16
N LYS A 394 -13.49 33.78 -6.59
CA LYS A 394 -14.53 33.22 -5.71
C LYS A 394 -14.04 32.08 -4.82
N ASP A 395 -12.99 31.38 -5.25
CA ASP A 395 -12.37 30.24 -4.57
C ASP A 395 -11.10 30.65 -3.80
N PHE A 396 -10.75 31.94 -3.78
CA PHE A 396 -9.56 32.41 -3.08
C PHE A 396 -9.68 32.29 -1.57
N LEU A 397 -8.59 31.83 -0.96
CA LEU A 397 -8.47 31.62 0.48
C LEU A 397 -7.92 32.89 1.14
N ASN A 398 -8.60 33.38 2.16
CA ASN A 398 -8.13 34.50 2.98
C ASN A 398 -7.35 33.99 4.21
N ALA A 399 -6.84 34.89 5.05
CA ALA A 399 -6.07 34.52 6.25
C ALA A 399 -6.84 33.65 7.26
N ALA A 400 -8.14 33.89 7.44
CA ALA A 400 -8.98 33.06 8.30
C ALA A 400 -9.19 31.66 7.72
N ASP A 401 -9.32 31.55 6.40
CA ASP A 401 -9.42 30.27 5.70
C ASP A 401 -8.15 29.43 5.87
N TRP A 402 -6.98 30.06 5.77
CA TRP A 402 -5.69 29.40 6.01
C TRP A 402 -5.55 28.92 7.45
N ALA A 403 -5.98 29.72 8.42
CA ALA A 403 -6.03 29.31 9.82
C ALA A 403 -6.99 28.13 10.04
N GLU A 404 -8.16 28.11 9.39
CA GLU A 404 -9.09 26.98 9.43
C GLU A 404 -8.45 25.69 8.85
N LEU A 405 -7.75 25.81 7.71
CA LEU A 405 -7.04 24.69 7.08
C LEU A 405 -5.93 24.14 7.97
N GLU A 406 -5.18 25.00 8.67
CA GLU A 406 -4.14 24.60 9.61
C GLU A 406 -4.74 23.83 10.80
N ARG A 407 -5.88 24.29 11.35
CA ARG A 407 -6.62 23.56 12.38
C ARG A 407 -7.02 22.16 11.90
N PHE A 408 -7.56 22.05 10.69
CA PHE A 408 -7.89 20.74 10.10
C PHE A 408 -6.66 19.85 9.92
N ARG A 409 -5.54 20.42 9.45
CA ARG A 409 -4.27 19.68 9.30
C ARG A 409 -3.84 19.07 10.63
N ASP A 410 -3.80 19.86 11.69
CA ASP A 410 -3.29 19.41 12.98
C ASP A 410 -4.22 18.37 13.61
N PHE A 411 -5.54 18.55 13.47
CA PHE A 411 -6.52 17.57 13.89
C PHE A 411 -6.45 16.25 13.09
N LEU A 412 -6.23 16.31 11.78
CA LEU A 412 -6.19 15.13 10.91
C LEU A 412 -4.85 14.38 10.91
N LYS A 413 -3.76 15.02 11.36
CA LYS A 413 -2.43 14.42 11.40
C LYS A 413 -2.37 13.07 12.16
N PRO A 414 -2.96 12.90 13.36
CA PRO A 414 -3.02 11.61 14.03
C PRO A 414 -3.72 10.53 13.19
N PHE A 415 -4.82 10.86 12.51
CA PHE A 415 -5.55 9.92 11.66
C PHE A 415 -4.69 9.46 10.49
N TYR A 416 -3.85 10.34 9.94
CA TYR A 416 -3.01 10.05 8.77
C TYR A 416 -1.93 9.06 9.14
N ILE A 417 -1.26 9.34 10.27
CA ILE A 417 -0.23 8.48 10.85
C ILE A 417 -0.83 7.10 11.14
N LEU A 418 -1.99 7.04 11.80
CA LEU A 418 -2.65 5.77 12.12
C LEU A 418 -3.08 5.01 10.86
N THR A 419 -3.65 5.69 9.86
CA THR A 419 -4.01 5.04 8.59
C THR A 419 -2.80 4.40 7.94
N LYS A 420 -1.67 5.13 7.86
CA LYS A 420 -0.42 4.60 7.28
C LYS A 420 0.18 3.47 8.11
N THR A 421 0.06 3.56 9.42
CA THR A 421 0.52 2.53 10.37
C THR A 421 -0.29 1.24 10.20
N MET A 422 -1.60 1.35 10.05
CA MET A 422 -2.53 0.21 9.94
C MET A 422 -2.66 -0.34 8.51
N GLU A 423 -2.19 0.38 7.49
CA GLU A 423 -2.03 -0.13 6.11
C GLU A 423 -0.82 -1.07 5.97
N GLY A 424 0.09 -1.07 6.95
CA GLY A 424 1.32 -1.85 6.92
C GLY A 424 1.12 -3.34 7.20
N ASN A 425 2.18 -4.10 6.96
CA ASN A 425 2.41 -5.38 7.61
C ASN A 425 3.85 -5.32 8.13
N ALA A 426 4.06 -5.54 9.42
CA ALA A 426 5.38 -5.45 10.01
C ALA A 426 6.27 -6.64 9.62
N ASN A 427 6.86 -6.53 8.43
CA ASN A 427 7.74 -7.54 7.86
C ASN A 427 9.20 -7.45 8.36
N ASN A 428 9.49 -6.53 9.30
CA ASN A 428 10.81 -6.45 9.93
C ASN A 428 10.85 -7.40 11.14
N PRO A 429 11.95 -8.16 11.34
CA PRO A 429 12.08 -9.08 12.48
C PRO A 429 11.87 -8.44 13.85
N GLU A 430 12.13 -7.13 13.98
CA GLU A 430 11.98 -6.37 15.22
C GLU A 430 10.55 -5.82 15.45
N ALA A 431 9.66 -5.96 14.48
CA ALA A 431 8.30 -5.42 14.51
C ALA A 431 7.21 -6.48 14.27
N GLU A 432 7.57 -7.77 14.20
CA GLU A 432 6.62 -8.89 13.99
C GLU A 432 5.41 -8.76 14.93
N GLY A 433 4.20 -8.79 14.36
CA GLY A 433 2.94 -8.68 15.11
C GLY A 433 2.44 -7.26 15.39
N GLY A 434 3.09 -6.21 14.88
CA GLY A 434 2.56 -4.83 14.86
C GLY A 434 2.15 -4.37 13.46
N HIS A 435 1.61 -3.15 13.35
CA HIS A 435 1.20 -2.52 12.09
C HIS A 435 0.14 -3.31 11.30
N GLY A 436 -1.13 -3.07 11.62
CA GLY A 436 -2.27 -3.69 10.94
C GLY A 436 -2.83 -4.92 11.66
N ALA A 437 -2.34 -5.22 12.87
CA ALA A 437 -2.79 -6.35 13.67
C ALA A 437 -4.13 -6.07 14.35
N VAL A 438 -4.92 -7.13 14.61
CA VAL A 438 -6.28 -7.00 15.19
C VAL A 438 -6.25 -6.33 16.57
N TRP A 439 -5.25 -6.62 17.41
CA TRP A 439 -5.13 -6.04 18.75
C TRP A 439 -4.92 -4.52 18.72
N GLU A 440 -4.37 -3.96 17.64
CA GLU A 440 -4.16 -2.51 17.49
C GLU A 440 -5.47 -1.77 17.19
N THR A 441 -6.52 -2.46 16.75
CA THR A 441 -7.76 -1.81 16.30
C THR A 441 -8.42 -1.01 17.42
N LEU A 442 -8.69 -1.63 18.57
CA LEU A 442 -9.33 -0.94 19.70
C LEU A 442 -8.44 0.18 20.26
N LYS A 443 -7.13 -0.06 20.36
CA LYS A 443 -6.16 0.97 20.75
C LYS A 443 -6.15 2.17 19.82
N THR A 444 -6.26 1.91 18.52
CA THR A 444 -6.34 2.97 17.51
C THR A 444 -7.60 3.80 17.72
N MET A 445 -8.74 3.14 17.93
CA MET A 445 -10.02 3.84 18.16
C MET A 445 -10.03 4.62 19.47
N ASP A 446 -9.51 4.05 20.55
CA ASP A 446 -9.40 4.73 21.86
C ASP A 446 -8.49 5.96 21.78
N TYR A 447 -7.37 5.87 21.06
CA TYR A 447 -6.51 7.03 20.82
C TYR A 447 -7.22 8.11 19.98
N LEU A 448 -8.04 7.72 18.99
CA LEU A 448 -8.84 8.67 18.24
C LEU A 448 -9.90 9.35 19.12
N PHE A 449 -10.54 8.64 20.05
CA PHE A 449 -11.45 9.26 21.02
C PHE A 449 -10.75 10.31 21.89
N VAL A 450 -9.51 10.04 22.33
CA VAL A 450 -8.71 11.06 23.05
C VAL A 450 -8.52 12.31 22.19
N LYS A 451 -8.24 12.16 20.89
CA LYS A 451 -8.08 13.30 19.96
C LYS A 451 -9.37 14.05 19.70
N PHE A 452 -10.47 13.33 19.54
CA PHE A 452 -11.79 13.95 19.44
C PHE A 452 -12.16 14.70 20.73
N LYS A 453 -11.83 14.16 21.91
CA LYS A 453 -12.14 14.80 23.20
C LYS A 453 -11.37 16.11 23.36
N GLN A 454 -10.08 16.09 23.05
CA GLN A 454 -9.24 17.31 23.02
C GLN A 454 -9.84 18.37 22.08
N ALA A 455 -10.23 17.98 20.87
CA ALA A 455 -10.81 18.90 19.89
C ALA A 455 -12.20 19.43 20.32
N ALA A 456 -13.00 18.60 21.00
CA ALA A 456 -14.31 19.02 21.53
C ALA A 456 -14.15 20.02 22.70
N GLU A 457 -13.15 19.84 23.57
CA GLU A 457 -12.81 20.78 24.64
C GLU A 457 -12.34 22.13 24.08
N GLU A 458 -11.46 22.11 23.06
CA GLU A 458 -10.98 23.32 22.38
C GLU A 458 -12.12 24.11 21.70
N THR A 459 -13.08 23.41 21.09
CA THR A 459 -14.19 24.03 20.36
C THR A 459 -15.44 24.29 21.21
N GLN A 460 -15.40 23.96 22.51
CA GLN A 460 -16.58 23.99 23.39
C GLN A 460 -17.25 25.36 23.42
N PHE A 461 -16.45 26.42 23.58
CA PHE A 461 -16.93 27.81 23.69
C PHE A 461 -16.89 28.58 22.37
N GLU A 462 -16.51 27.92 21.27
CA GLU A 462 -16.56 28.52 19.95
C GLU A 462 -18.02 28.60 19.44
N GLU A 463 -18.30 29.66 18.69
CA GLU A 463 -19.54 29.77 17.90
C GLU A 463 -19.66 28.57 16.93
N PRO A 464 -20.89 28.18 16.54
CA PRO A 464 -21.09 27.10 15.59
C PRO A 464 -20.26 27.30 14.31
N SER A 465 -19.31 26.40 14.11
CA SER A 465 -18.38 26.42 12.98
C SER A 465 -18.41 25.08 12.23
N HIS A 466 -17.93 25.07 10.99
CA HIS A 466 -17.80 23.85 10.20
C HIS A 466 -16.88 22.83 10.89
N VAL A 467 -15.80 23.31 11.51
CA VAL A 467 -14.87 22.49 12.31
C VAL A 467 -15.60 21.84 13.49
N LYS A 468 -16.35 22.61 14.29
CA LYS A 468 -17.09 22.09 15.45
C LYS A 468 -18.13 21.05 15.04
N SER A 469 -18.96 21.37 14.05
CA SER A 469 -19.96 20.44 13.52
C SER A 469 -19.32 19.17 12.94
N GLY A 470 -18.15 19.31 12.30
CA GLY A 470 -17.35 18.22 11.79
C GLY A 470 -16.84 17.29 12.90
N ILE A 471 -16.29 17.85 13.97
CA ILE A 471 -15.81 17.08 15.14
C ILE A 471 -16.96 16.24 15.71
N ASP A 472 -18.15 16.80 15.91
CA ASP A 472 -19.33 16.08 16.43
C ASP A 472 -19.77 14.95 15.48
N CYS A 473 -19.79 15.21 14.17
CA CYS A 473 -20.12 14.21 13.16
C CYS A 473 -19.10 13.07 13.14
N GLY A 474 -17.81 13.40 13.26
CA GLY A 474 -16.71 12.44 13.33
C GLY A 474 -16.78 11.58 14.59
N TRP A 475 -17.02 12.19 15.76
CA TRP A 475 -17.20 11.50 17.03
C TRP A 475 -18.32 10.46 16.92
N THR A 476 -19.50 10.88 16.48
CA THR A 476 -20.67 10.01 16.31
C THR A 476 -20.36 8.84 15.36
N LYS A 477 -19.59 9.10 14.30
CA LYS A 477 -19.19 8.06 13.36
C LYS A 477 -18.20 7.07 13.97
N LEU A 478 -17.25 7.55 14.79
CA LEU A 478 -16.29 6.69 15.47
C LEU A 478 -16.99 5.79 16.49
N GLU A 479 -17.94 6.34 17.25
CA GLU A 479 -18.77 5.63 18.23
C GLU A 479 -19.60 4.50 17.59
N ASP A 480 -20.30 4.76 16.48
CA ASP A 480 -21.04 3.73 15.73
C ASP A 480 -20.14 2.53 15.36
N TYR A 481 -18.91 2.81 14.90
CA TYR A 481 -17.97 1.74 14.57
C TYR A 481 -17.36 1.07 15.79
N TYR A 482 -17.18 1.79 16.89
CA TYR A 482 -16.67 1.21 18.13
C TYR A 482 -17.66 0.18 18.68
N LEU A 483 -18.94 0.53 18.74
CA LEU A 483 -20.02 -0.37 19.16
C LEU A 483 -20.12 -1.62 18.27
N LYS A 484 -19.79 -1.51 16.97
CA LYS A 484 -19.74 -2.67 16.07
C LYS A 484 -18.64 -3.66 16.45
N THR A 485 -17.56 -3.22 17.10
CA THR A 485 -16.50 -4.13 17.58
C THR A 485 -16.99 -5.05 18.71
N ASP A 486 -18.02 -4.65 19.45
CA ASP A 486 -18.60 -5.44 20.56
C ASP A 486 -19.28 -6.72 20.09
N ARG A 487 -19.77 -6.70 18.85
CA ARG A 487 -20.39 -7.88 18.22
C ARG A 487 -19.35 -8.94 17.85
N THR A 488 -18.10 -8.53 17.66
CA THR A 488 -17.02 -9.38 17.15
C THR A 488 -15.97 -9.63 18.23
N PRO A 489 -16.03 -10.77 18.94
CA PRO A 489 -15.26 -10.98 20.17
C PRO A 489 -13.74 -10.96 20.00
N VAL A 490 -13.23 -11.21 18.78
CA VAL A 490 -11.79 -11.29 18.54
C VAL A 490 -11.07 -9.97 18.74
N TYR A 491 -11.74 -8.82 18.61
CA TYR A 491 -11.12 -7.52 18.93
C TYR A 491 -10.67 -7.45 20.39
N ARG A 492 -11.53 -7.86 21.31
CA ARG A 492 -11.22 -7.90 22.74
C ARG A 492 -10.29 -9.06 23.09
N ALA A 493 -10.52 -10.23 22.50
CA ALA A 493 -9.67 -11.39 22.73
C ALA A 493 -8.21 -11.13 22.31
N ALA A 494 -7.99 -10.45 21.17
CA ALA A 494 -6.66 -10.12 20.69
C ALA A 494 -5.89 -9.22 21.68
N LEU A 495 -6.57 -8.26 22.31
CA LEU A 495 -5.96 -7.43 23.36
C LEU A 495 -5.76 -8.18 24.68
N ALA A 496 -6.75 -8.97 25.11
CA ALA A 496 -6.66 -9.76 26.33
C ALA A 496 -5.52 -10.79 26.28
N LEU A 497 -5.23 -11.32 25.10
CA LEU A 497 -4.12 -12.25 24.86
C LEU A 497 -2.78 -11.55 24.60
N HIS A 498 -2.77 -10.23 24.43
CA HIS A 498 -1.54 -9.49 24.16
C HIS A 498 -0.69 -9.37 25.44
N PRO A 499 0.58 -9.83 25.46
CA PRO A 499 1.39 -9.92 26.68
C PRO A 499 1.57 -8.60 27.44
N SER A 500 1.63 -7.48 26.72
CA SER A 500 1.84 -6.15 27.34
C SER A 500 0.55 -5.45 27.83
N TYR A 501 -0.63 -5.92 27.41
CA TYR A 501 -1.90 -5.26 27.72
C TYR A 501 -2.78 -6.11 28.62
N GLY A 502 -3.01 -7.38 28.24
CA GLY A 502 -3.80 -8.31 29.02
C GLY A 502 -5.22 -7.80 29.33
N TYR A 503 -5.80 -8.33 30.42
CA TYR A 503 -7.10 -7.88 30.92
C TYR A 503 -7.05 -6.48 31.55
N ASP A 504 -5.90 -6.05 32.04
CA ASP A 504 -5.67 -4.71 32.61
C ASP A 504 -6.14 -3.58 31.69
N TYR A 505 -6.04 -3.79 30.37
CA TYR A 505 -6.51 -2.82 29.38
C TYR A 505 -7.98 -2.45 29.59
N PHE A 506 -8.82 -3.43 29.94
CA PHE A 506 -10.26 -3.23 30.13
C PHE A 506 -10.60 -2.72 31.53
N GLU A 507 -9.78 -3.04 32.52
CA GLU A 507 -9.99 -2.62 33.92
C GLU A 507 -9.64 -1.16 34.17
N ARG A 508 -8.66 -0.60 33.44
CA ARG A 508 -8.19 0.79 33.59
C ARG A 508 -9.15 1.85 33.05
N GLY A 509 -10.39 1.47 32.72
CA GLY A 509 -11.48 2.42 32.41
C GLY A 509 -11.44 3.04 31.02
N THR A 510 -10.50 2.69 30.13
CA THR A 510 -10.51 3.17 28.74
C THR A 510 -11.57 2.48 27.87
N GLY A 511 -12.19 1.39 28.34
CA GLY A 511 -13.32 0.71 27.68
C GLY A 511 -14.71 1.23 28.08
N LYS A 512 -14.78 2.34 28.81
CA LYS A 512 -16.02 3.08 29.13
C LYS A 512 -15.79 4.56 28.87
N LEU A 513 -15.72 4.94 27.60
CA LEU A 513 -16.05 6.29 27.15
C LEU A 513 -17.37 6.23 26.41
#